data_AF-A0A822ALN0-F1
#
_entry.id   AF-A0A822ALN0-F1
#
_cell.length_a   1.000
_cell.length_b   1.000
_cell.length_c   1.000
_cell.angle_alpha   90.00
_cell.angle_beta   90.00
_cell.angle_gamma   90.00
#
_symmetry.space_group_name_H-M   'P 1'
#
loop_
_entity.id
_entity.type
_entity.pdbx_description
1 polymer ?
#
loop_
_entity_poly.entity_id
_entity_poly.type
_entity_poly.pdbx_seq_one_letter_code
_entity_poly.pdbx_strand_id
1 'polypeptide(L)'
;NSNSVPTRRQFYSVIVSKVRRIMISRMARPEEVLVVENERGEVVREFMKDTDAINLYKNMRETLVYLTHLDYVDTESIMTEKLVNQVNNTEWS
;
A
#
# COMPACT_ATOMS: atom_id res chain seq x y z
N ASN A 1 -2.30 -15.12 -30.92
CA ASN A 1 -1.61 -15.27 -29.61
C ASN A 1 -2.62 -15.34 -28.50
N SER A 2 -3.00 -16.54 -28.09
CA SER A 2 -3.87 -16.79 -26.94
C SER A 2 -3.10 -16.47 -25.67
N ASN A 3 -3.23 -15.22 -25.17
CA ASN A 3 -2.86 -14.87 -23.81
C ASN A 3 -3.86 -15.54 -22.84
N SER A 4 -3.83 -16.87 -22.74
CA SER A 4 -4.58 -17.57 -21.71
C SER A 4 -3.99 -17.22 -20.36
N VAL A 5 -4.84 -16.75 -19.46
CA VAL A 5 -4.44 -16.48 -18.07
C VAL A 5 -3.93 -17.80 -17.49
N PRO A 6 -2.74 -17.84 -16.86
CA PRO A 6 -2.22 -19.06 -16.26
C PRO A 6 -3.23 -19.67 -15.30
N THR A 7 -3.43 -20.99 -15.36
CA THR A 7 -4.42 -21.71 -14.54
C THR A 7 -4.28 -21.43 -13.05
N ARG A 8 -3.04 -21.30 -12.55
CA ARG A 8 -2.76 -20.88 -11.16
C ARG A 8 -3.31 -19.49 -10.84
N ARG A 9 -3.12 -18.51 -11.73
CA ARG A 9 -3.61 -17.14 -11.53
C ARG A 9 -5.14 -17.12 -11.51
N GLN A 10 -5.79 -17.91 -12.36
CA GLN A 10 -7.23 -18.01 -12.37
C GLN A 10 -7.77 -18.67 -11.09
N PHE A 11 -7.13 -19.74 -10.62
CA PHE A 11 -7.48 -20.41 -9.36
C PHE A 11 -7.39 -19.48 -8.15
N TYR A 12 -6.34 -18.66 -8.06
CA TYR A 12 -6.13 -17.73 -6.93
C TYR A 12 -6.79 -16.36 -7.11
N SER A 13 -7.46 -16.09 -8.23
CA SER A 13 -8.00 -14.76 -8.59
C SER A 13 -8.80 -14.11 -7.45
N VAL A 14 -9.75 -14.85 -6.87
CA VAL A 14 -10.61 -14.39 -5.77
C VAL A 14 -9.81 -14.08 -4.50
N ILE A 15 -8.85 -14.93 -4.15
CA ILE A 15 -8.03 -14.75 -2.95
C ILE A 15 -7.10 -13.55 -3.13
N VAL A 16 -6.48 -13.42 -4.30
CA VAL A 16 -5.57 -12.32 -4.61
C VAL A 16 -6.29 -10.97 -4.56
N SER A 17 -7.52 -10.87 -5.07
CA SER A 17 -8.33 -9.65 -4.95
C SER A 17 -8.62 -9.28 -3.47
N LYS A 18 -8.93 -10.27 -2.63
CA LYS A 18 -9.07 -10.05 -1.17
C LYS A 18 -7.76 -9.56 -0.53
N VAL A 19 -6.62 -10.13 -0.90
CA VAL A 19 -5.31 -9.68 -0.39
C VAL A 19 -5.02 -8.24 -0.82
N ARG A 20 -5.35 -7.84 -2.06
CA ARG A 20 -5.22 -6.43 -2.50
C ARG A 20 -6.01 -5.50 -1.59
N ARG A 21 -7.28 -5.82 -1.31
CA ARG A 21 -8.12 -5.00 -0.43
C ARG A 21 -7.54 -4.88 0.98
N ILE A 22 -6.96 -5.95 1.53
CA ILE A 22 -6.28 -5.92 2.84
C ILE A 22 -5.04 -5.02 2.78
N MET A 23 -4.17 -5.22 1.78
CA MET A 23 -2.94 -4.43 1.63
C MET A 23 -3.23 -2.94 1.50
N ILE A 24 -4.25 -2.56 0.75
CA ILE A 24 -4.67 -1.16 0.58
C ILE A 24 -5.28 -0.60 1.87
N SER A 25 -6.14 -1.37 2.55
CA SER A 25 -6.89 -0.87 3.72
C SER A 25 -6.06 -0.84 5.01
N ARG A 26 -4.97 -1.60 5.07
CA ARG A 26 -4.15 -1.77 6.29
C ARG A 26 -2.69 -1.40 6.07
N MET A 27 -2.38 -0.67 5.00
CA MET A 27 -1.01 -0.29 4.67
C MET A 27 -0.36 0.40 5.86
N ALA A 28 0.83 -0.08 6.27
CA ALA A 28 1.61 0.58 7.29
C ALA A 28 1.97 2.02 6.84
N ARG A 29 1.95 2.97 7.77
CA ARG A 29 2.30 4.36 7.48
C ARG A 29 3.78 4.44 7.08
N PRO A 30 4.14 5.11 5.97
CA PRO A 30 5.54 5.38 5.66
C PRO A 30 6.15 6.32 6.72
N GLU A 31 7.48 6.33 6.85
CA GLU A 31 8.19 7.22 7.79
C GLU A 31 7.75 8.67 7.67
N GLU A 32 7.56 9.33 8.82
CA GLU A 32 7.39 10.79 8.90
C GLU A 32 8.75 11.46 9.09
N VAL A 33 8.98 12.56 8.35
CA VAL A 33 10.16 13.40 8.51
C VAL A 33 9.82 14.52 9.49
N LEU A 34 10.52 14.57 10.61
CA LEU A 34 10.42 15.68 11.57
C LEU A 34 11.54 16.69 11.33
N VAL A 35 11.18 17.97 11.32
CA VAL A 35 12.13 19.09 11.27
C VAL A 35 12.33 19.58 12.70
N VAL A 36 13.53 19.42 13.22
CA VAL A 36 13.91 19.78 14.59
C VAL A 36 15.16 20.66 14.57
N GLU A 37 15.24 21.57 15.54
CA GLU A 37 16.42 22.41 15.74
C GLU A 37 17.37 21.70 16.72
N ASN A 38 18.63 21.49 16.33
CA ASN A 38 19.61 20.81 17.17
C ASN A 38 20.19 21.74 18.25
N GLU A 39 21.02 21.22 19.15
CA GLU A 39 21.66 21.99 20.25
C GLU A 39 22.56 23.14 19.77
N ARG A 40 22.89 23.18 18.46
CA ARG A 40 23.70 24.22 17.83
C ARG A 40 22.85 25.26 17.09
N GLY A 41 21.52 25.16 17.18
CA GLY A 41 20.57 26.04 16.47
C GLY A 41 20.42 25.71 14.98
N GLU A 42 20.89 24.55 14.52
CA GLU A 42 20.79 24.15 13.12
C GLU A 42 19.48 23.39 12.89
N VAL A 43 18.76 23.74 11.83
CA VAL A 43 17.56 23.02 11.40
C VAL A 43 17.96 21.71 10.73
N VAL A 44 17.72 20.59 11.41
CA VAL A 44 18.04 19.24 10.93
C VAL A 44 16.78 18.41 10.74
N ARG A 45 16.82 17.48 9.78
CA ARG A 45 15.76 16.49 9.57
C ARG A 45 16.11 15.24 10.33
N GLU A 46 15.30 14.86 11.30
CA GLU A 46 15.49 13.62 12.04
C GLU A 46 14.54 12.55 11.50
N PHE A 47 15.11 11.39 11.15
CA PHE A 47 14.37 10.22 10.73
C PHE A 47 14.04 9.40 11.98
N MET A 48 12.78 9.31 12.35
CA MET A 48 12.35 8.37 13.40
C MET A 48 12.50 6.96 12.87
N LYS A 49 13.49 6.23 13.38
CA LYS A 49 13.90 4.93 12.85
C LYS A 49 13.14 3.78 13.51
N ASP A 50 11.83 3.68 13.28
CA ASP A 50 11.07 2.47 13.66
C ASP A 50 11.34 1.38 12.61
N THR A 51 12.35 0.56 12.88
CA THR A 51 12.85 -0.45 11.94
C THR A 51 11.78 -1.49 11.57
N ASP A 52 10.92 -1.87 12.51
CA ASP A 52 9.89 -2.88 12.27
C ASP A 52 8.75 -2.31 11.42
N ALA A 53 8.32 -1.08 11.69
CA ALA A 53 7.33 -0.38 10.87
C ALA A 53 7.82 -0.17 9.43
N ILE A 54 9.10 0.20 9.26
CA ILE A 54 9.74 0.37 7.95
C ILE A 54 9.75 -0.93 7.17
N ASN A 55 10.17 -2.03 7.82
CA ASN A 55 10.24 -3.33 7.18
C ASN A 55 8.86 -3.83 6.79
N LEU A 56 7.86 -3.62 7.65
CA LEU A 56 6.47 -3.96 7.35
C LEU A 56 5.95 -3.18 6.14
N TYR A 57 6.13 -1.85 6.11
CA TYR A 57 5.74 -1.03 4.96
C TYR A 57 6.42 -1.49 3.67
N LYS A 58 7.73 -1.77 3.70
CA LYS A 58 8.47 -2.28 2.52
C LYS A 58 7.89 -3.58 2.00
N ASN A 59 7.61 -4.55 2.88
CA ASN A 59 7.03 -5.84 2.51
C ASN A 59 5.61 -5.70 1.95
N MET A 60 4.78 -4.84 2.55
CA MET A 60 3.43 -4.58 2.08
C MET A 60 3.43 -3.87 0.72
N ARG A 61 4.31 -2.88 0.54
CA ARG A 61 4.51 -2.20 -0.74
C ARG A 61 4.95 -3.15 -1.83
N GLU A 62 5.99 -3.96 -1.58
CA GLU A 62 6.48 -4.94 -2.56
C GLU A 62 5.39 -5.94 -2.94
N THR A 63 4.66 -6.47 -1.96
CA THR A 63 3.54 -7.37 -2.22
C THR A 63 2.48 -6.70 -3.09
N LEU A 64 2.04 -5.49 -2.74
CA LEU A 64 1.01 -4.77 -3.51
C LEU A 64 1.49 -4.45 -4.94
N VAL A 65 2.78 -4.13 -5.14
CA VAL A 65 3.37 -3.95 -6.47
C VAL A 65 3.24 -5.24 -7.30
N TYR A 66 3.58 -6.40 -6.75
CA TYR A 66 3.38 -7.67 -7.45
C TYR A 66 1.91 -7.95 -7.76
N LEU A 67 1.01 -7.71 -6.81
CA LEU A 67 -0.43 -7.90 -7.03
C LEU A 67 -1.00 -6.96 -8.11
N THR A 68 -0.45 -5.75 -8.22
CA THR A 68 -0.84 -4.79 -9.26
C THR A 68 -0.42 -5.26 -10.65
N HIS A 69 0.80 -5.83 -10.78
CA HIS A 69 1.22 -6.45 -12.04
C HIS A 69 0.35 -7.67 -12.41
N LEU A 70 -0.21 -8.36 -11.41
CA LEU A 70 -1.13 -9.48 -11.62
C LEU A 70 -2.57 -9.06 -11.91
N ASP A 71 -3.00 -7.82 -11.69
CA ASP A 71 -4.28 -7.26 -12.13
C ASP A 71 -4.35 -5.80 -11.69
N TYR A 72 -3.99 -4.88 -12.58
CA TYR A 72 -4.00 -3.46 -12.23
C TYR A 72 -5.43 -2.91 -12.23
N VAL A 73 -6.35 -3.49 -13.01
CA VAL A 73 -7.74 -3.05 -13.11
C VAL A 73 -8.47 -3.31 -11.79
N ASP A 74 -8.29 -4.51 -11.21
CA ASP A 74 -8.82 -4.81 -9.87
C ASP A 74 -8.21 -3.90 -8.79
N THR A 75 -6.91 -3.61 -8.91
CA THR A 75 -6.22 -2.70 -7.96
C THR A 75 -6.78 -1.28 -8.04
N GLU A 76 -6.92 -0.73 -9.25
CA GLU A 76 -7.47 0.61 -9.51
C GLU A 76 -8.92 0.71 -9.03
N SER A 77 -9.74 -0.30 -9.32
CA SER A 77 -11.13 -0.37 -8.86
C SER A 77 -11.22 -0.29 -7.34
N ILE A 78 -10.42 -1.09 -6.62
CA ILE A 78 -10.40 -1.07 -5.14
C ILE A 78 -9.95 0.30 -4.61
N MET A 79 -8.88 0.89 -5.16
CA MET A 79 -8.40 2.21 -4.71
C MET A 79 -9.45 3.31 -4.97
N THR A 80 -10.11 3.27 -6.13
CA THR A 80 -11.14 4.23 -6.52
C THR A 80 -12.38 4.10 -5.64
N GLU A 81 -12.85 2.87 -5.39
CA GLU A 81 -13.97 2.61 -4.48
C GLU A 81 -13.70 3.20 -3.09
N LYS A 82 -12.49 2.96 -2.54
CA LYS A 82 -12.12 3.51 -1.23
C LYS A 82 -12.05 5.04 -1.24
N LEU A 83 -11.50 5.64 -2.30
CA LEU A 83 -11.46 7.09 -2.44
C LEU A 83 -12.88 7.69 -2.49
N VAL A 84 -13.79 7.07 -3.24
CA VAL A 84 -15.20 7.49 -3.31
C VAL A 84 -15.87 7.39 -1.93
N ASN A 85 -15.59 6.33 -1.17
CA ASN A 85 -16.12 6.18 0.19
C ASN A 85 -15.61 7.26 1.15
N GLN A 86 -14.35 7.68 1.01
CA GLN A 86 -13.81 8.82 1.78
C GLN A 86 -14.50 10.12 1.39
N VAL A 87 -14.68 10.40 0.09
CA VAL A 87 -15.36 11.61 -0.41
C VAL A 87 -16.81 11.67 0.09
N ASN A 88 -17.48 10.52 0.16
CA ASN A 88 -18.86 10.41 0.64
C ASN A 88 -18.98 10.31 2.17
N ASN A 89 -17.87 10.37 2.91
CA ASN A 89 -17.79 10.19 4.38
C ASN A 89 -18.38 8.86 4.89
N THR A 90 -18.43 7.82 4.04
CA THR A 90 -18.88 6.48 4.44
C THR A 90 -17.76 5.64 5.03
N GLU A 91 -16.51 6.05 4.84
CA GLU A 91 -15.33 5.39 5.39
C GLU A 91 -14.24 6.43 5.74
N TRP A 92 -13.70 6.40 6.96
CA TRP A 92 -12.46 7.09 7.34
C TRP A 92 -11.27 6.12 7.24
N SER A 93 -10.11 6.61 6.82
CA SER A 93 -8.84 5.85 6.77
C SER A 93 -7.90 6.22 7.89
#